data_AF-A0AAV2JCF9-F1
#
_entry.id   AF-A0AAV2JCF9-F1
#
_cell.length_a   1.000
_cell.length_b   1.000
_cell.length_c   1.000
_cell.angle_alpha   90.00
_cell.angle_beta   90.00
_cell.angle_gamma   90.00
#
_symmetry.space_group_name_H-M   'P 1'
#
loop_
_entity.id
_entity.type
_entity.pdbx_description
1 polymer ?
#
loop_
_entity_poly.entity_id
_entity_poly.type
_entity_poly.pdbx_seq_one_letter_code
_entity_poly.pdbx_strand_id
1 'polypeptide(L)'
;MIDLSFLTEEEQEVILGVLKRDADLKRAEEQRVQKLQQIICDRARLKYLTGEWFYETKQLRHQERIHGSDIIWASMKHTHKPMTILELSQIVPNRPSFVSGENKEVFVPAVLCGLLQEPTPGPCNTW
;
A
#
# COMPACT_ATOMS: atom_id res chain seq x y z
N MET A 1 5.48 -4.92 6.72
CA MET A 1 4.76 -4.75 5.45
C MET A 1 5.28 -5.82 4.49
N ILE A 2 4.39 -6.54 3.80
CA ILE A 2 4.80 -7.62 2.88
C ILE A 2 5.14 -6.99 1.53
N ASP A 3 6.22 -7.47 0.90
CA ASP A 3 6.60 -7.08 -0.45
C ASP A 3 5.68 -7.74 -1.49
N LEU A 4 5.12 -6.93 -2.38
CA LEU A 4 4.21 -7.34 -3.46
C LEU A 4 4.67 -6.80 -4.82
N SER A 5 5.93 -6.35 -4.93
CA SER A 5 6.51 -5.77 -6.14
C SER A 5 6.61 -6.73 -7.33
N PHE A 6 6.51 -8.03 -7.07
CA PHE A 6 6.55 -9.08 -8.09
C PHE A 6 5.22 -9.30 -8.82
N LEU A 7 4.12 -8.72 -8.33
CA LEU A 7 2.79 -8.90 -8.93
C LEU A 7 2.60 -7.92 -10.09
N THR A 8 2.06 -8.41 -11.21
CA THR A 8 1.65 -7.54 -12.32
C THR A 8 0.41 -6.73 -11.98
N GLU A 9 0.10 -5.69 -12.76
CA GLU A 9 -1.09 -4.86 -12.54
C GLU A 9 -2.39 -5.68 -12.62
N GLU A 10 -2.47 -6.62 -13.56
CA GLU A 10 -3.62 -7.51 -13.73
C GLU A 10 -3.80 -8.44 -12.53
N GLU A 11 -2.70 -9.02 -12.04
CA GLU A 11 -2.74 -9.86 -10.84
C GLU A 11 -3.15 -9.07 -9.59
N GLN A 12 -2.65 -7.84 -9.48
CA GLN A 12 -3.02 -6.93 -8.40
C GLN A 12 -4.51 -6.59 -8.44
N GLU A 13 -5.07 -6.30 -9.62
CA GLU A 13 -6.49 -6.00 -9.77
C GLU A 13 -7.37 -7.20 -9.36
N VAL A 14 -6.99 -8.41 -9.75
CA VAL A 14 -7.70 -9.65 -9.36
C VAL A 14 -7.69 -9.82 -7.84
N ILE A 15 -6.54 -9.63 -7.19
CA ILE A 15 -6.41 -9.72 -5.73
C ILE A 15 -7.24 -8.64 -5.04
N LEU A 16 -7.21 -7.39 -5.51
CA LEU A 16 -8.03 -6.31 -4.98
C LEU A 16 -9.54 -6.62 -5.09
N GLY A 17 -9.96 -7.24 -6.18
CA GLY A 17 -11.33 -7.72 -6.35
C GLY A 17 -11.75 -8.76 -5.32
N VAL A 18 -10.83 -9.65 -4.91
CA VAL A 18 -11.07 -10.60 -3.80
C VAL A 18 -11.20 -9.85 -2.47
N LEU A 19 -10.30 -8.91 -2.18
CA LEU A 19 -10.30 -8.14 -0.93
C LEU A 19 -11.55 -7.27 -0.78
N LYS A 20 -12.06 -6.70 -1.88
CA LYS A 20 -13.32 -5.94 -1.88
C LYS A 20 -14.51 -6.83 -1.49
N ARG A 21 -14.62 -8.02 -2.09
CA ARG A 21 -15.68 -8.97 -1.75
C ARG A 21 -15.59 -9.46 -0.30
N ASP A 22 -14.37 -9.68 0.19
CA ASP A 22 -14.14 -10.01 1.61
C ASP A 22 -14.61 -8.88 2.55
N ALA A 23 -14.35 -7.62 2.20
CA ALA A 23 -14.82 -6.48 2.98
C ALA A 23 -16.36 -6.38 3.03
N ASP A 24 -17.03 -6.64 1.90
CA ASP A 24 -18.49 -6.67 1.85
C ASP A 24 -19.06 -7.85 2.66
N LEU A 25 -18.41 -9.02 2.59
CA LEU A 25 -18.77 -10.19 3.39
C LEU A 25 -18.64 -9.91 4.90
N LYS A 26 -17.52 -9.32 5.32
CA LYS A 26 -17.30 -8.93 6.73
C LYS A 26 -18.38 -7.95 7.23
N ARG A 27 -18.79 -6.99 6.40
CA ARG A 27 -19.86 -6.04 6.75
C ARG A 27 -21.20 -6.74 6.95
N ALA A 28 -21.56 -7.66 6.05
CA ALA A 28 -22.79 -8.44 6.18
C ALA A 28 -22.76 -9.33 7.44
N GLU A 29 -21.61 -9.93 7.73
CA GLU A 29 -21.40 -10.74 8.91
C GLU A 29 -21.51 -9.94 10.20
N GLU A 30 -20.94 -8.73 10.25
CA GLU A 30 -21.07 -7.84 11.40
C GLU A 30 -22.54 -7.51 11.71
N GLN A 31 -23.34 -7.24 10.68
CA GLN A 31 -24.79 -7.02 10.85
C GLN A 31 -25.50 -8.28 11.37
N ARG A 32 -25.11 -9.47 10.91
CA ARG A 32 -25.66 -10.74 11.40
C ARG A 32 -25.31 -10.95 12.88
N VAL A 33 -24.05 -10.70 13.26
CA VAL A 33 -23.57 -10.80 14.65
C VAL A 33 -24.29 -9.82 15.56
N GLN A 34 -24.48 -8.56 15.14
CA GLN A 34 -25.25 -7.58 15.91
C GLN A 34 -26.68 -8.05 16.19
N LYS A 35 -27.36 -8.63 15.20
CA LYS A 35 -28.70 -9.21 15.39
C LYS A 35 -28.67 -10.41 16.34
N LEU A 36 -27.67 -11.29 16.23
CA LEU A 36 -27.55 -12.43 17.12
C LEU A 36 -27.33 -12.02 18.58
N GLN A 37 -26.54 -10.98 18.83
CA GLN A 37 -26.31 -10.45 20.17
C GLN A 37 -27.59 -9.91 20.82
N GLN A 38 -28.56 -9.44 20.02
CA GLN A 38 -29.86 -8.98 20.52
C GLN A 38 -30.83 -10.14 20.82
N ILE A 39 -30.76 -11.21 20.03
CA ILE A 39 -31.72 -12.33 20.10
C ILE A 39 -31.28 -13.39 21.12
N ILE A 40 -29.98 -13.66 21.23
CA ILE A 40 -29.44 -14.79 22.01
C ILE A 40 -28.84 -14.27 23.32
N CYS A 41 -29.46 -14.62 24.44
CA CYS A 41 -28.94 -14.30 25.77
C CYS A 41 -27.89 -15.30 26.29
N ASP A 42 -27.88 -16.53 25.76
CA ASP A 42 -26.90 -17.54 26.15
C ASP A 42 -25.52 -17.21 25.55
N ARG A 43 -24.61 -16.80 26.44
CA ARG A 43 -23.24 -16.38 26.09
C ARG A 43 -22.41 -17.50 25.48
N ALA A 44 -22.55 -18.75 25.93
CA ALA A 44 -21.77 -19.86 25.40
C ALA A 44 -22.17 -20.12 23.96
N ARG A 45 -23.49 -20.24 23.70
CA ARG A 45 -24.02 -20.41 22.36
C ARG A 45 -23.72 -19.23 21.44
N LEU A 46 -23.82 -18.01 21.95
CA LEU A 46 -23.51 -16.79 21.21
C LEU A 46 -22.06 -16.82 20.70
N LYS A 47 -21.09 -17.13 21.57
CA LYS A 47 -19.67 -17.24 21.22
C LYS A 47 -19.39 -18.23 20.09
N TYR A 48 -20.09 -19.36 20.07
CA TYR A 48 -19.97 -20.33 18.97
C TYR A 48 -20.55 -19.79 17.66
N LEU A 49 -21.70 -19.12 17.72
CA LEU A 49 -22.40 -18.60 16.54
C LEU A 49 -21.76 -17.34 15.95
N THR A 50 -21.11 -16.51 16.76
CA THR A 50 -20.35 -15.33 16.31
C THR A 50 -18.96 -15.69 15.80
N GLY A 51 -18.49 -16.92 16.07
CA GLY A 51 -17.14 -17.35 15.70
C GLY A 51 -16.04 -16.80 16.61
N GLU A 52 -16.36 -16.14 17.73
CA GLU A 52 -15.37 -15.60 18.68
C GLU A 52 -14.38 -16.67 19.17
N TRP A 53 -14.85 -17.91 19.35
CA TRP A 53 -14.00 -19.04 19.76
C TRP A 53 -12.80 -19.25 18.83
N PHE A 54 -12.96 -18.99 17.53
CA PHE A 54 -11.89 -19.13 16.54
C PHE A 54 -10.83 -18.05 16.74
N TYR A 55 -11.25 -16.80 16.96
CA TYR A 55 -10.34 -15.68 17.16
C TYR A 55 -9.58 -15.77 18.48
N GLU A 56 -10.20 -16.28 19.54
CA GLU A 56 -9.49 -16.57 20.79
C GLU A 56 -8.43 -17.66 20.60
N THR A 57 -8.79 -18.75 19.91
CA THR A 57 -7.85 -19.83 19.62
C THR A 57 -6.70 -19.35 18.73
N LYS A 58 -7.00 -18.51 17.73
CA LYS A 58 -6.01 -17.92 16.83
C LYS A 58 -5.01 -17.03 17.59
N GLN A 59 -5.50 -16.24 18.56
CA GLN A 59 -4.66 -15.35 19.36
C GLN A 59 -3.61 -16.09 20.20
N LEU A 60 -3.85 -17.35 20.56
CA LEU A 60 -2.86 -18.17 21.29
C LEU A 60 -1.60 -18.45 20.45
N ARG A 61 -1.70 -18.41 19.13
CA ARG A 61 -0.58 -18.69 18.21
C ARG A 61 0.00 -17.44 17.57
N HIS A 62 -0.80 -16.39 17.43
CA HIS A 62 -0.42 -15.16 16.77
C HIS A 62 -0.86 -13.97 17.63
N GLN A 63 0.09 -13.23 18.19
CA GLN A 63 -0.18 -12.02 18.98
C GLN A 63 -0.79 -10.89 18.14
N GLU A 64 -0.58 -10.90 16.82
CA GLU A 64 -1.11 -9.88 15.93
C GLU A 64 -2.59 -10.08 15.66
N ARG A 65 -3.38 -9.06 16.01
CA ARG A 65 -4.83 -8.99 15.76
C ARG A 65 -5.17 -8.68 14.30
N ILE A 66 -4.16 -8.44 13.47
CA ILE A 66 -4.32 -7.97 12.09
C ILE A 66 -4.74 -9.15 11.20
N HIS A 67 -5.78 -8.98 10.39
CA HIS A 67 -6.18 -10.02 9.44
C HIS A 67 -5.22 -10.03 8.26
N GLY A 68 -4.94 -11.21 7.71
CA GLY A 68 -4.07 -11.34 6.53
C GLY A 68 -4.55 -10.47 5.36
N SER A 69 -5.85 -10.42 5.12
CA SER A 69 -6.49 -9.53 4.14
C SER A 69 -6.10 -8.06 4.31
N ASP A 70 -6.00 -7.59 5.56
CA ASP A 70 -5.77 -6.19 5.89
C ASP A 70 -4.30 -5.84 5.67
N ILE A 71 -3.39 -6.80 5.93
CA ILE A 71 -1.97 -6.67 5.63
C ILE A 71 -1.75 -6.55 4.12
N ILE A 72 -2.39 -7.42 3.33
CA ILE A 72 -2.31 -7.37 1.86
C ILE A 72 -2.89 -6.04 1.35
N TRP A 73 -4.06 -5.64 1.84
CA TRP A 73 -4.70 -4.38 1.47
C TRP A 73 -3.80 -3.17 1.75
N ALA A 74 -3.19 -3.12 2.93
CA ALA A 74 -2.24 -2.09 3.29
C ALA A 74 -1.03 -2.09 2.36
N SER A 75 -0.40 -3.26 2.16
CA SER A 75 0.76 -3.42 1.26
C SER A 75 0.46 -2.92 -0.16
N MET A 76 -0.68 -3.28 -0.75
CA MET A 76 -1.05 -2.87 -2.11
C MET A 76 -1.30 -1.36 -2.22
N LYS A 77 -1.87 -0.73 -1.18
CA LYS A 77 -2.10 0.72 -1.17
C LYS A 77 -0.81 1.55 -1.24
N HIS A 78 0.32 0.98 -0.80
CA HIS A 78 1.62 1.66 -0.85
C HIS A 78 2.31 1.52 -2.22
N THR A 79 1.97 0.50 -3.01
CA THR A 79 2.53 0.28 -4.37
C THR A 79 2.04 1.30 -5.39
N HIS A 80 0.82 1.83 -5.24
CA HIS A 80 0.21 2.78 -6.19
C HIS A 80 0.52 4.26 -5.93
N LYS A 81 1.35 4.59 -4.93
CA LYS A 81 1.81 5.98 -4.77
C LYS A 81 3.03 6.18 -5.69
N PRO A 82 2.97 7.05 -6.71
CA PRO A 82 4.19 7.51 -7.33
C PRO A 82 5.04 8.14 -6.22
N MET A 83 6.24 7.62 -6.02
CA MET A 83 7.16 8.12 -5.01
C MET A 83 7.30 9.63 -5.19
N THR A 84 6.95 10.39 -4.17
CA THR A 84 7.04 11.86 -4.26
C THR A 84 8.51 12.26 -4.30
N ILE A 85 8.85 13.38 -4.97
CA ILE A 85 10.23 13.86 -5.13
C ILE A 85 10.98 13.95 -3.78
N LEU A 86 10.28 14.25 -2.70
CA LEU A 86 10.84 14.29 -1.34
C LEU A 86 11.28 12.92 -0.83
N GLU A 87 10.54 11.85 -1.12
CA GLU A 87 10.88 10.49 -0.69
C GLU A 87 12.09 9.95 -1.48
N LEU A 88 12.23 10.33 -2.75
CA LEU A 88 13.41 10.02 -3.57
C LEU A 88 14.70 10.64 -3.03
N SER A 89 14.65 11.89 -2.55
CA SER A 89 15.83 12.57 -1.98
C SER A 89 16.36 11.94 -0.69
N GLN A 90 15.52 11.22 0.05
CA GLN A 90 15.90 10.58 1.31
C GLN A 90 16.57 9.21 1.10
N ILE A 91 16.41 8.61 -0.08
CA ILE A 91 16.96 7.29 -0.43
C ILE A 91 18.36 7.40 -1.04
N VAL A 92 18.73 8.57 -1.58
CA VAL A 92 20.11 8.79 -2.08
C VAL A 92 21.04 8.87 -0.86
N PRO A 93 21.91 7.87 -0.62
CA PRO A 93 22.92 8.03 0.41
C PRO A 93 23.84 9.16 -0.04
N ASN A 94 23.91 10.23 0.75
CA ASN A 94 24.94 11.25 0.63
C ASN A 94 26.31 10.55 0.78
N ARG A 95 26.89 10.06 -0.32
CA ARG A 95 28.30 9.75 -0.41
C ARG A 95 29.04 11.08 -0.54
N PRO A 96 29.87 11.49 0.42
CA PRO A 96 30.77 12.60 0.18
C PRO A 96 31.93 12.06 -0.66
N SER A 97 31.79 12.06 -1.99
CA SER A 97 32.94 11.87 -2.86
C SER A 97 33.75 13.16 -2.85
N PHE A 98 34.82 13.16 -2.06
CA PHE A 98 35.85 14.19 -2.01
C PHE A 98 36.65 14.16 -3.31
N VAL A 99 36.14 14.79 -4.38
CA VAL A 99 36.93 15.16 -5.55
C VAL A 99 36.45 16.54 -6.02
N SER A 100 37.32 17.52 -5.88
CA SER A 100 37.15 18.87 -6.41
C SER A 100 37.03 18.83 -7.94
N GLY A 101 35.91 19.30 -8.47
CA GLY A 101 35.71 19.51 -9.89
C GLY A 101 34.44 20.31 -10.11
N GLU A 102 34.58 21.57 -10.52
CA GLU A 102 33.49 22.45 -10.89
C GLU A 102 32.78 21.91 -12.13
N ASN A 103 31.76 21.07 -11.93
CA ASN A 103 30.72 20.80 -12.92
C ASN A 103 29.43 20.52 -12.14
N LYS A 104 28.49 21.48 -12.18
CA LYS A 104 27.13 21.29 -11.64
C LYS A 104 26.33 20.45 -12.62
N GLU A 105 26.64 19.17 -12.74
CA GLU A 105 25.72 18.23 -13.36
C GLU A 105 24.65 17.88 -12.32
N VAL A 106 23.49 18.51 -12.48
CA VAL A 106 22.28 18.11 -11.78
C VAL A 106 21.96 16.69 -12.28
N PHE A 107 22.18 15.69 -11.43
CA PHE A 107 21.74 14.34 -11.72
C PHE A 107 20.21 14.34 -11.76
N VAL A 108 19.66 14.36 -12.96
CA VAL A 108 18.22 14.22 -13.21
C VAL A 108 17.96 12.73 -13.42
N PRO A 109 17.27 12.04 -12.50
CA PRO A 109 16.85 10.66 -12.70
C PRO A 109 16.12 10.53 -14.03
N ALA A 110 16.38 9.45 -14.79
CA ALA A 110 15.85 9.25 -16.15
C ALA A 110 14.32 9.44 -16.27
N VAL A 111 13.59 9.19 -15.17
CA VAL A 111 12.14 9.37 -15.04
C VAL A 111 11.68 10.82 -15.23
N LEU A 112 12.54 11.80 -14.95
CA LEU A 112 12.28 13.24 -15.08
C LEU A 112 12.77 13.83 -16.42
N CYS A 113 13.59 13.09 -17.18
CA CYS A 113 14.15 13.57 -18.43
C CYS A 113 13.09 13.74 -19.54
N GLY A 114 11.96 13.03 -19.43
CA GLY A 114 10.85 13.10 -20.40
C GLY A 114 9.80 14.20 -20.15
N LEU A 115 9.88 14.95 -19.05
CA LEU A 115 8.87 15.96 -18.67
C LEU A 115 9.29 17.41 -18.99
N LEU A 116 10.54 17.64 -19.39
CA LEU A 116 11.05 18.97 -19.75
C LEU A 116 11.04 19.12 -21.27
N GLN A 117 9.94 19.65 -21.79
CA GLN A 117 9.86 20.12 -23.18
C GLN A 117 10.86 21.29 -23.35
N GLU A 118 11.82 21.15 -24.25
CA GLU A 118 12.79 22.21 -24.57
C GLU A 118 12.09 23.50 -25.02
N PRO A 119 12.50 24.69 -24.54
CA PRO A 119 12.07 25.95 -25.13
C PRO A 119 12.78 26.12 -26.49
N THR A 120 11.97 26.23 -27.55
CA THR A 120 12.39 26.50 -28.92
C THR A 120 13.39 27.65 -29.05
N PRO A 121 14.47 27.52 -29.85
CA PRO A 121 15.38 28.64 -30.11
C PRO A 121 14.70 29.67 -31.02
N GLY A 122 14.52 30.89 -30.51
CA GLY A 122 14.10 32.06 -31.31
C GLY A 122 15.18 32.49 -32.30
N PRO A 123 14.82 33.12 -33.43
CA PRO A 123 15.75 33.39 -34.53
C PRO A 123 16.79 34.45 -34.17
N CYS A 124 18.00 34.19 -34.66
CA CYS A 124 19.19 35.03 -34.56
C CYS A 124 19.05 36.25 -35.48
N ASN A 125 19.07 37.46 -34.92
CA ASN A 125 19.13 38.70 -35.69
C ASN A 125 20.55 39.27 -35.59
N THR A 126 21.20 39.35 -36.74
CA THR A 126 22.46 40.04 -37.00
C THR A 126 22.24 41.55 -37.17
N TRP A 127 23.37 42.27 -37.01
CA TRP A 127 23.66 43.71 -37.20
C TRP A 127 23.56 44.60 -35.96
#